data_AF-A0A538E1P3-F1
#
_entry.id   AF-A0A538E1P3-F1
#
_cell.length_a   1.000
_cell.length_b   1.000
_cell.length_c   1.000
_cell.angle_alpha   90.00
_cell.angle_beta   90.00
_cell.angle_gamma   90.00
#
_symmetry.space_group_name_H-M   'P 1'
#
loop_
_entity.id
_entity.type
_entity.pdbx_description
1 polymer ?
#
loop_
_entity_poly.entity_id
_entity_poly.type
_entity_poly.pdbx_seq_one_letter_code
_entity_poly.pdbx_strand_id
1 'polypeptide(L)'
;MSISRGGRYVVFLSEASNLVPRDTNGTWDVFVRDRLAGTTSLVSVSGTGAQANGTSASGAEAVSADGRLVTFESVATNLVPGDTNGVNDVFVRERRRA
;
A
#
# COMPACT_ATOMS: atom_id res chain seq x y z
N MET A 1 9.22 -6.99 -1.05
CA MET A 1 9.57 -6.05 0.03
C MET A 1 10.49 -4.99 -0.54
N SER A 2 10.34 -3.71 -0.15
CA SER A 2 11.18 -2.61 -0.62
C SER A 2 11.58 -1.67 0.53
N ILE A 3 12.68 -0.94 0.38
CA ILE A 3 13.22 -0.04 1.40
C ILE A 3 13.69 1.28 0.79
N SER A 4 13.30 2.39 1.42
CA SER A 4 13.70 3.75 1.02
C SER A 4 15.19 4.01 1.25
N ARG A 5 15.72 5.07 0.64
CA ARG A 5 17.12 5.50 0.86
C ARG A 5 17.33 5.85 2.34
N GLY A 6 18.34 5.25 2.97
CA GLY A 6 18.61 5.41 4.41
C GLY A 6 17.69 4.57 5.30
N GLY A 7 16.76 3.81 4.73
CA GLY A 7 16.05 2.75 5.43
C GLY A 7 14.99 3.20 6.43
N ARG A 8 14.51 4.45 6.37
CA ARG A 8 13.44 4.92 7.26
C ARG A 8 12.11 4.24 6.96
N TYR A 9 11.74 4.17 5.69
CA TYR A 9 10.49 3.54 5.23
C TYR A 9 10.75 2.16 4.64
N VAL A 10 10.00 1.17 5.10
CA VAL A 10 9.98 -0.20 4.58
C VAL A 10 8.57 -0.50 4.06
N VAL A 11 8.48 -0.97 2.82
CA VAL A 11 7.22 -1.41 2.19
C VAL A 11 7.19 -2.92 2.15
N PHE A 12 6.09 -3.49 2.59
CA PHE A 12 5.91 -4.93 2.70
C PHE A 12 4.45 -5.33 2.50
N LEU A 13 4.25 -6.61 2.17
CA LEU A 13 2.95 -7.22 1.98
C LEU A 13 2.56 -8.01 3.23
N SER A 14 1.28 -8.02 3.58
CA SER A 14 0.76 -8.89 4.65
C SER A 14 -0.73 -9.19 4.46
N GLU A 15 -1.17 -10.39 4.87
CA GLU A 15 -2.60 -10.75 5.04
C GLU A 15 -3.11 -10.49 6.48
N ALA A 16 -2.25 -9.95 7.36
CA ALA A 16 -2.57 -9.84 8.77
C ALA A 16 -3.54 -8.67 9.05
N SER A 17 -4.78 -9.01 9.42
CA SER A 17 -5.87 -8.06 9.69
C SER A 17 -5.71 -7.18 10.94
N ASN A 18 -4.56 -7.22 11.61
CA ASN A 18 -4.31 -6.56 12.90
C ASN A 18 -3.12 -5.60 12.89
N LEU A 19 -2.54 -5.30 11.72
CA LEU A 19 -1.45 -4.33 11.60
C LEU A 19 -1.92 -2.89 11.71
N VAL A 20 -3.16 -2.61 11.29
CA VAL A 20 -3.86 -1.34 11.49
C VAL A 20 -5.36 -1.60 11.72
N PRO A 21 -6.07 -0.76 12.50
CA PRO A 21 -7.50 -0.99 12.80
C PRO A 21 -8.47 -0.97 11.60
N ARG A 22 -8.02 -0.54 10.42
CA ARG A 22 -8.83 -0.42 9.20
C ARG A 22 -8.51 -1.46 8.14
N ASP A 23 -7.70 -2.45 8.48
CA ASP A 23 -7.46 -3.58 7.60
C ASP A 23 -8.56 -4.64 7.85
N THR A 24 -9.51 -4.72 6.92
CA THR A 24 -10.77 -5.46 7.11
C THR A 24 -11.17 -6.34 5.92
N ASN A 25 -10.42 -6.30 4.81
CA ASN A 25 -10.78 -6.99 3.57
C ASN A 25 -10.37 -8.48 3.56
N GLY A 26 -9.53 -8.92 4.51
CA GLY A 26 -9.10 -10.32 4.63
C GLY A 26 -8.26 -10.81 3.45
N THR A 27 -7.52 -9.93 2.78
CA THR A 27 -6.63 -10.29 1.67
C THR A 27 -5.25 -9.68 1.88
N TRP A 28 -4.33 -9.90 0.94
CA TRP A 28 -3.03 -9.27 1.01
C TRP A 28 -3.13 -7.77 0.74
N ASP A 29 -2.49 -7.02 1.61
CA ASP A 29 -2.39 -5.57 1.53
C ASP A 29 -0.95 -5.09 1.54
N VAL A 30 -0.76 -3.87 1.04
CA VAL A 30 0.54 -3.19 1.03
C VAL A 30 0.60 -2.25 2.21
N PHE A 31 1.67 -2.37 3.00
CA PHE A 31 1.92 -1.54 4.18
C PHE A 31 3.24 -0.79 4.05
N VAL A 32 3.31 0.37 4.72
CA VAL A 32 4.59 1.03 5.03
C VAL A 32 4.83 1.03 6.53
N ARG A 33 6.03 0.62 6.93
CA ARG A 33 6.59 0.86 8.26
C ARG A 33 7.47 2.10 8.24
N ASP A 34 7.15 3.12 9.03
CA ASP A 34 8.11 4.18 9.39
C ASP A 34 8.93 3.70 10.60
N ARG A 35 10.19 3.36 10.36
CA ARG A 35 11.10 2.83 11.38
C ARG A 35 11.53 3.89 12.40
N LEU A 36 11.46 5.17 12.04
CA LEU A 36 11.78 6.26 12.96
C LEU A 36 10.60 6.56 13.88
N ALA A 37 9.39 6.67 13.33
CA ALA A 37 8.19 6.95 14.11
C ALA A 37 7.61 5.72 14.81
N GLY A 38 8.02 4.51 14.41
CA GLY A 38 7.48 3.27 14.95
C GLY A 38 6.04 2.97 14.52
N THR A 39 5.59 3.58 13.43
CA THR A 39 4.20 3.48 12.94
C THR A 39 4.10 2.61 11.68
N THR A 40 2.95 1.94 11.53
CA THR A 40 2.60 1.17 10.33
C THR A 40 1.35 1.80 9.71
N SER A 41 1.28 1.85 8.38
CA SER A 41 0.13 2.41 7.66
C SER A 41 -0.19 1.58 6.42
N LEU A 42 -1.48 1.43 6.14
CA LEU A 42 -2.01 0.80 4.93
C LEU A 42 -1.80 1.72 3.71
N VAL A 43 -1.29 1.15 2.61
CA VAL A 43 -0.96 1.85 1.36
C VAL A 43 -1.93 1.52 0.24
N SER A 44 -2.41 0.28 0.17
CA SER A 44 -3.46 -0.22 -0.74
C SER A 44 -4.82 0.39 -0.39
N VAL A 45 -4.92 1.70 -0.55
CA VAL A 45 -6.09 2.52 -0.31
C VAL A 45 -6.31 3.47 -1.48
N SER A 46 -7.57 3.80 -1.75
CA SER A 46 -7.98 4.80 -2.74
C SER A 46 -7.56 6.22 -2.33
N GLY A 47 -7.65 7.19 -3.26
CA GLY A 47 -7.33 8.59 -2.99
C GLY A 47 -8.08 9.22 -1.79
N THR A 48 -9.25 8.68 -1.43
CA THR A 48 -10.04 9.10 -0.26
C THR A 48 -9.73 8.31 1.02
N GLY A 49 -8.86 7.30 0.94
CA GLY A 49 -8.46 6.45 2.05
C GLY A 49 -9.30 5.19 2.25
N ALA A 50 -10.18 4.84 1.30
CA ALA A 50 -10.91 3.57 1.34
C ALA A 50 -9.98 2.41 1.02
N GLN A 51 -10.04 1.32 1.78
CA GLN A 51 -9.22 0.11 1.55
C GLN A 51 -9.51 -0.50 0.17
N ALA A 52 -8.47 -1.04 -0.47
CA ALA A 52 -8.58 -1.86 -1.66
C ALA A 52 -9.60 -2.99 -1.44
N ASN A 53 -10.53 -3.16 -2.36
CA ASN A 53 -11.54 -4.24 -2.31
C ASN A 53 -11.05 -5.57 -2.94
N GLY A 54 -9.75 -5.69 -3.20
CA GLY A 54 -9.12 -6.86 -3.81
C GLY A 54 -7.64 -6.98 -3.41
N THR A 55 -7.03 -8.13 -3.73
CA THR A 55 -5.64 -8.43 -3.34
C THR A 55 -4.65 -7.45 -3.97
N SER A 56 -3.64 -7.05 -3.19
CA SER A 56 -2.58 -6.13 -3.61
C SER A 56 -1.17 -6.75 -3.47
N ALA A 57 -1.05 -8.06 -3.71
CA ALA A 57 0.20 -8.81 -3.56
C ALA A 57 0.64 -9.54 -4.82
N SER A 58 1.22 -8.77 -5.73
CA SER A 58 1.76 -9.28 -6.98
C SER A 58 3.29 -9.21 -7.07
N GLY A 59 3.95 -8.67 -6.03
CA GLY A 59 5.40 -8.65 -5.88
C GLY A 59 6.11 -7.43 -6.49
N ALA A 60 5.38 -6.45 -6.98
CA ALA A 60 5.92 -5.23 -7.61
C ALA A 60 5.88 -3.98 -6.71
N GLU A 61 5.93 -4.14 -5.38
CA GLU A 61 5.96 -2.99 -4.48
C GLU A 61 7.36 -2.32 -4.42
N ALA A 62 7.39 -1.01 -4.63
CA ALA A 62 8.61 -0.20 -4.54
C ALA A 62 8.34 1.12 -3.83
N VAL A 63 9.39 1.71 -3.25
CA VAL A 63 9.32 3.00 -2.58
C VAL A 63 10.37 3.97 -3.09
N SER A 64 9.98 5.22 -3.30
CA SER A 64 10.93 6.28 -3.68
C SER A 64 11.98 6.50 -2.60
N ALA A 65 13.13 7.08 -3.01
CA ALA A 65 14.25 7.34 -2.11
C ALA A 65 13.86 8.15 -0.86
N ASP A 66 12.92 9.09 -1.01
CA ASP A 66 12.40 9.95 0.07
C ASP A 66 11.20 9.35 0.82
N GLY A 67 10.70 8.19 0.41
CA GLY A 67 9.55 7.52 1.02
C GLY A 67 8.17 8.08 0.64
N ARG A 68 8.11 9.06 -0.28
CA ARG A 68 6.87 9.76 -0.64
C ARG A 68 5.99 8.96 -1.60
N LEU A 69 6.57 8.24 -2.54
CA LEU A 69 5.84 7.46 -3.53
C LEU A 69 6.00 5.97 -3.22
N VAL A 70 4.90 5.23 -3.25
CA VAL A 70 4.89 3.77 -3.21
C VAL A 70 4.16 3.26 -4.44
N THR A 71 4.82 2.43 -5.24
CA THR A 71 4.14 1.68 -6.32
C THR A 71 3.71 0.33 -5.78
N PHE A 72 2.61 -0.19 -6.28
CA PHE A 72 2.14 -1.54 -6.00
C PHE A 72 1.18 -2.01 -7.08
N GLU A 73 0.97 -3.31 -7.13
CA GLU A 73 0.02 -3.96 -8.02
C GLU A 73 -1.24 -4.36 -7.26
N SER A 74 -2.40 -4.28 -7.90
CA SER A 74 -3.68 -4.66 -7.28
C SER A 74 -4.72 -5.05 -8.32
N VAL A 75 -5.64 -5.94 -7.93
CA VAL A 75 -6.86 -6.26 -8.71
C VAL A 75 -8.09 -5.48 -8.25
N ALA A 76 -7.90 -4.52 -7.33
CA ALA A 76 -8.98 -3.80 -6.70
C ALA A 76 -9.62 -2.78 -7.64
N THR A 77 -10.94 -2.84 -7.77
CA THR A 77 -11.75 -1.98 -8.66
C THR A 77 -12.16 -0.65 -8.02
N ASN A 78 -11.57 -0.29 -6.88
CA ASN A 78 -11.98 0.88 -6.10
C ASN A 78 -10.82 1.81 -5.72
N LEU A 79 -9.62 1.60 -6.28
CA LEU A 79 -8.46 2.43 -5.98
C LEU A 79 -8.48 3.78 -6.70
N VAL A 80 -8.94 3.80 -7.95
CA VAL A 80 -9.02 5.00 -8.80
C VAL A 80 -10.34 4.99 -9.58
N PRO A 81 -11.02 6.14 -9.79
CA PRO A 81 -12.20 6.20 -10.63
C PRO A 81 -11.93 5.72 -12.06
N GLY A 82 -12.79 4.85 -12.58
CA GLY A 82 -12.70 4.33 -13.94
C GLY A 82 -11.94 3.02 -14.08
N ASP A 83 -11.27 2.55 -13.03
CA ASP A 83 -10.73 1.20 -12.97
C ASP A 83 -11.77 0.23 -12.38
N THR A 84 -12.28 -0.68 -13.21
CA THR A 84 -13.40 -1.57 -12.85
C THR A 84 -13.25 -3.01 -13.37
N ASN A 85 -12.10 -3.34 -13.93
CA ASN A 85 -11.92 -4.56 -14.73
C ASN A 85 -11.57 -5.80 -13.88
N GLY A 86 -11.15 -5.60 -12.62
CA GLY A 86 -10.74 -6.68 -11.71
C GLY A 86 -9.48 -7.42 -12.16
N VAL A 87 -8.68 -6.83 -13.05
CA VAL A 87 -7.38 -7.37 -13.44
C VAL A 87 -6.27 -6.62 -12.72
N ASN A 88 -5.07 -7.17 -12.76
CA ASN A 88 -3.94 -6.60 -12.05
C ASN A 88 -3.44 -5.35 -12.78
N ASP A 89 -3.48 -4.22 -12.08
CA ASP A 89 -3.02 -2.92 -12.54
C ASP A 89 -1.94 -2.37 -11.59
N VAL A 90 -1.06 -1.52 -12.13
CA VAL A 90 0.00 -0.86 -11.35
C VAL A 90 -0.49 0.51 -10.87
N PHE A 91 -0.47 0.70 -9.56
CA PHE A 91 -0.85 1.96 -8.90
C PHE A 91 0.35 2.66 -8.29
N VAL A 92 0.26 3.99 -8.18
CA VAL A 92 1.17 4.81 -7.39
C VAL A 92 0.40 5.52 -6.29
N ARG A 93 0.85 5.36 -5.05
CA ARG A 93 0.35 6.08 -3.89
C ARG A 93 1.33 7.15 -3.45
N GLU A 94 0.88 8.39 -3.47
CA GLU A 94 1.56 9.47 -2.77
C GLU A 94 1.20 9.46 -1.28
N ARG A 95 2.22 9.46 -0.43
CA ARG A 95 2.12 9.51 1.03
C ARG A 95 2.34 10.95 1.48
N ARG A 96 1.33 11.55 2.11
CA ARG A 96 1.49 12.87 2.75
C ARG A 96 2.39 12.72 3.97
N ARG A 97 3.31 13.67 4.16
CA ARG A 97 4.04 13.81 5.42
C ARG A 97 3.03 14.30 6.46
N ALA A 98 3.00 13.61 7.61
CA ALA A 98 2.34 14.13 8.80
C ALA A 98 3.10 15.37 9.31
#